data_AF-A0A962YD74-F1
#
_entry.id   AF-A0A962YD74-F1
#
_cell.length_a   1.000
_cell.length_b   1.000
_cell.length_c   1.000
_cell.angle_alpha   90.00
_cell.angle_beta   90.00
_cell.angle_gamma   90.00
#
_symmetry.space_group_name_H-M   'P 1'
#
loop_
_entity.id
_entity.type
_entity.pdbx_description
1 polymer ?
#
loop_
_entity_poly.entity_id
_entity_poly.type
_entity_poly.pdbx_seq_one_letter_code
_entity_poly.pdbx_strand_id
1 'polypeptide(L)'
;AGDSIGLEIYLPAQVAPADVAIRLPLLSHLLLAEVQSDLKSLAQLGDSGSCEIDVACDNSDIPDALIDSVAKIRFSGLTGGTFLCSGTLLNDTDDSSFIPYFYTAHHCISDQFSASSMDLFWFFQRTSCGGPDPTSVVQQSSGATLLVTGSHADYTLLRLNSAPPAGVGFSGWSTASLHTQTGLVGLHHPSGDIKKISRGDGQGTTLIYDPNEDLGDPDDPNFIEITWFSGVTEGGSSGSGLWARSNGQLRLIGTLTGGFSFCAAPNSPDYYGRFDVAYPALADFLVPDSGQPVEQGRLKNISTNLEVDKSGASAGFIVTGTEPQRFVLMGEDAGSLQDPQLELINMTTGERLAFNDDWETHATASEVVSRDREPNSPLAAAFAVTLSQGIYLATLSGVEETTGRGLVSVTQVDDSTTTHLLNISTNGFVDRDGAVAGFIVSGKDSRRYVIMGEGLESLADPVIEVTSLDRRQIFGSNDNWRDHATADEVLSKDRAPRSTQDAALAITLQPGVYLAILQGKNGATGRGLISVTEVGD
;
A
#
# COMPACT_ATOMS: atom_id res chain seq x y z
N ALA A 1 -6.06 -33.12 13.00
CA ALA A 1 -5.99 -32.77 11.57
C ALA A 1 -5.04 -33.75 10.88
N GLY A 2 -5.06 -33.84 9.54
CA GLY A 2 -4.15 -34.72 8.80
C GLY A 2 -2.80 -34.05 8.54
N ASP A 3 -1.73 -34.83 8.47
CA ASP A 3 -0.32 -34.39 8.34
C ASP A 3 0.01 -33.77 6.95
N SER A 4 -0.99 -33.39 6.16
CA SER A 4 -0.82 -32.94 4.78
C SER A 4 -1.85 -31.88 4.38
N ILE A 5 -1.37 -30.82 3.71
CA ILE A 5 -2.17 -29.87 2.94
C ILE A 5 -2.11 -30.31 1.47
N GLY A 6 -3.28 -30.48 0.85
CA GLY A 6 -3.40 -30.78 -0.57
C GLY A 6 -3.66 -29.51 -1.36
N LEU A 7 -2.77 -29.19 -2.29
CA LEU A 7 -3.00 -28.18 -3.33
C LEU A 7 -3.48 -28.92 -4.58
N GLU A 8 -4.74 -28.73 -4.97
CA GLU A 8 -5.27 -29.27 -6.22
C GLU A 8 -5.23 -28.18 -7.29
N ILE A 9 -4.54 -28.46 -8.39
CA ILE A 9 -4.44 -27.56 -9.54
C ILE A 9 -5.05 -28.24 -10.77
N TYR A 10 -5.86 -27.50 -11.51
CA TYR A 10 -6.47 -27.97 -12.75
C TYR A 10 -5.61 -27.52 -13.93
N LEU A 11 -5.04 -28.48 -14.64
CA LEU A 11 -4.26 -28.22 -15.85
C LEU A 11 -5.16 -28.37 -17.09
N PRO A 12 -5.08 -27.47 -18.08
CA PRO A 12 -5.70 -27.67 -19.38
C PRO A 12 -5.21 -28.97 -20.03
N ALA A 13 -6.05 -29.63 -20.84
CA ALA A 13 -5.77 -30.95 -21.40
C ALA A 13 -4.47 -31.06 -22.25
N GLN A 14 -3.87 -29.93 -22.61
CA GLN A 14 -2.66 -29.85 -23.43
C GLN A 14 -1.37 -29.61 -22.62
N VAL A 15 -1.46 -29.38 -21.31
CA VAL A 15 -0.30 -29.13 -20.44
C VAL A 15 0.08 -30.41 -19.71
N ALA A 16 1.31 -30.89 -19.92
CA ALA A 16 1.79 -32.06 -19.20
C ALA A 16 2.17 -31.68 -17.75
N PRO A 17 1.77 -32.45 -16.73
CA PRO A 17 2.09 -32.14 -15.33
C PRO A 17 3.60 -32.02 -15.03
N ALA A 18 4.45 -32.68 -15.81
CA ALA A 18 5.90 -32.62 -15.66
C ALA A 18 6.51 -31.25 -16.04
N ASP A 19 5.77 -30.43 -16.79
CA ASP A 19 6.22 -29.11 -17.26
C ASP A 19 5.80 -27.99 -16.30
N VAL A 20 5.09 -28.31 -15.22
CA VAL A 20 4.54 -27.35 -14.25
C VAL A 20 5.39 -27.35 -12.99
N ALA A 21 6.08 -26.24 -12.73
CA ALA A 21 6.77 -26.00 -11.47
C ALA A 21 5.94 -25.05 -10.60
N ILE A 22 5.40 -25.55 -9.48
CA ILE A 22 4.76 -24.71 -8.46
C ILE A 22 5.83 -24.32 -7.44
N ARG A 23 6.07 -23.02 -7.26
CA ARG A 23 6.85 -22.50 -6.14
C ARG A 23 5.89 -21.83 -5.16
N LEU A 24 5.94 -22.25 -3.89
CA LEU A 24 5.38 -21.49 -2.77
C LEU A 24 6.53 -20.72 -2.12
N PRO A 25 6.79 -19.46 -2.54
CA PRO A 25 7.96 -18.71 -2.07
C PRO A 25 7.89 -18.41 -0.56
N LEU A 26 6.68 -18.31 0.01
CA LEU A 26 6.46 -18.17 1.44
C LEU A 26 5.14 -18.84 1.84
N LEU A 27 5.13 -19.55 2.97
CA LEU A 27 3.93 -20.15 3.56
C LEU A 27 3.80 -19.66 5.01
N SER A 28 2.87 -18.73 5.26
CA SER A 28 2.45 -18.40 6.63
C SER A 28 1.32 -19.36 7.03
N HIS A 29 1.63 -20.34 7.88
CA HIS A 29 0.64 -21.35 8.27
C HIS A 29 -0.30 -20.77 9.34
N LEU A 30 -1.61 -20.71 9.03
CA LEU A 30 -2.61 -20.14 9.95
C LEU A 30 -3.87 -21.02 10.11
N LEU A 31 -3.87 -22.28 9.67
CA LEU A 31 -4.99 -23.21 9.90
C LEU A 31 -4.54 -24.60 10.45
N LEU A 32 -4.48 -24.68 11.80
CA LEU A 32 -4.70 -25.78 12.76
C LEU A 32 -4.11 -27.21 12.57
N ALA A 33 -3.23 -27.65 13.49
CA ALA A 33 -3.57 -28.40 14.73
C ALA A 33 -2.31 -28.89 15.47
N GLU A 34 -2.23 -28.65 16.79
CA GLU A 34 -1.40 -29.33 17.80
C GLU A 34 0.09 -29.58 17.48
N VAL A 35 0.98 -28.59 17.74
CA VAL A 35 2.21 -28.67 18.58
C VAL A 35 2.69 -27.23 18.84
N GLN A 36 2.88 -26.87 20.12
CA GLN A 36 3.36 -25.57 20.68
C GLN A 36 4.64 -25.02 20.00
N SER A 37 4.93 -23.72 19.89
CA SER A 37 4.52 -22.50 20.61
C SER A 37 4.73 -21.26 19.70
N ASP A 38 3.96 -20.19 19.93
CA ASP A 38 4.08 -18.81 19.40
C ASP A 38 3.14 -18.37 18.25
N LEU A 39 2.05 -19.10 17.98
CA LEU A 39 0.91 -18.54 17.23
C LEU A 39 -0.31 -18.30 18.14
N LYS A 40 -0.70 -17.03 18.22
CA LYS A 40 -1.79 -16.46 19.01
C LYS A 40 -3.16 -17.03 18.61
N SER A 41 -3.67 -18.01 19.37
CA SER A 41 -5.02 -18.60 19.17
C SER A 41 -6.12 -17.71 19.76
N LEU A 42 -7.39 -17.93 19.38
CA LEU A 42 -8.56 -17.33 20.05
C LEU A 42 -8.62 -17.60 21.58
N ALA A 43 -7.75 -18.45 22.13
CA ALA A 43 -7.57 -18.69 23.56
C ALA A 43 -6.68 -17.66 24.28
N GLN A 44 -6.25 -16.57 23.63
CA GLN A 44 -5.48 -15.46 24.23
C GLN A 44 -6.33 -14.25 24.62
N LEU A 45 -7.61 -14.50 24.89
CA LEU A 45 -8.45 -13.52 25.56
C LEU A 45 -7.91 -13.29 26.97
N GLY A 46 -7.54 -12.04 27.27
CA GLY A 46 -6.93 -11.67 28.55
C GLY A 46 -5.40 -11.58 28.57
N ASP A 47 -4.73 -11.58 27.42
CA ASP A 47 -3.27 -11.34 27.33
C ASP A 47 -2.89 -9.87 27.56
N SER A 48 -3.84 -8.94 27.38
CA SER A 48 -3.64 -7.53 27.69
C SER A 48 -3.49 -7.30 29.20
N GLY A 49 -2.72 -6.29 29.59
CA GLY A 49 -2.46 -5.99 30.98
C GLY A 49 -3.74 -5.75 31.81
N SER A 50 -3.71 -6.11 33.10
CA SER A 50 -4.91 -6.10 33.96
C SER A 50 -5.54 -4.73 34.21
N CYS A 51 -4.85 -3.65 33.86
CA CYS A 51 -5.38 -2.29 33.98
C CYS A 51 -6.23 -1.88 32.76
N GLU A 52 -6.18 -2.66 31.68
CA GLU A 52 -6.99 -2.42 30.49
C GLU A 52 -8.47 -2.63 30.77
N ILE A 53 -9.30 -1.77 30.20
CA ILE A 53 -10.74 -1.74 30.46
C ILE A 53 -11.47 -2.26 29.23
N ASP A 54 -12.25 -3.33 29.37
CA ASP A 54 -13.11 -3.81 28.28
C ASP A 54 -14.03 -2.67 27.83
N VAL A 55 -14.20 -2.47 26.52
CA VAL A 55 -15.05 -1.39 26.01
C VAL A 55 -16.47 -1.42 26.60
N ALA A 56 -17.01 -2.62 26.85
CA ALA A 56 -18.33 -2.81 27.47
C ALA A 56 -18.45 -2.34 28.94
N CYS A 57 -17.34 -2.02 29.59
CA CYS A 57 -17.31 -1.47 30.95
C CYS A 57 -17.44 0.06 30.99
N ASP A 58 -17.13 0.74 29.89
CA ASP A 58 -17.07 2.21 29.86
C ASP A 58 -17.50 2.79 28.50
N ASN A 59 -18.60 2.30 27.93
CA ASN A 59 -19.11 2.73 26.63
C ASN A 59 -20.39 3.59 26.68
N SER A 60 -20.92 3.91 27.86
CA SER A 60 -22.25 4.50 28.01
C SER A 60 -22.47 5.84 27.29
N ASP A 61 -21.38 6.55 26.98
CA ASP A 61 -21.36 7.87 26.34
C ASP A 61 -20.80 7.83 24.90
N ILE A 62 -20.59 6.62 24.35
CA ILE A 62 -20.02 6.35 23.02
C ILE A 62 -21.09 5.66 22.14
N PRO A 63 -21.34 6.14 20.92
CA PRO A 63 -22.24 5.45 19.99
C PRO A 63 -21.72 4.07 19.57
N ASP A 64 -22.61 3.07 19.51
CA ASP A 64 -22.26 1.71 19.06
C ASP A 64 -21.58 1.71 17.68
N ALA A 65 -22.08 2.51 16.73
CA ALA A 65 -21.48 2.62 15.40
C ALA A 65 -20.00 3.07 15.41
N LEU A 66 -19.60 3.90 16.39
CA LEU A 66 -18.21 4.30 16.56
C LEU A 66 -17.40 3.14 17.13
N ILE A 67 -17.90 2.46 18.17
CA ILE A 67 -17.26 1.27 18.75
C ILE A 67 -17.06 0.22 17.67
N ASP A 68 -18.08 -0.04 16.87
CA ASP A 68 -18.11 -1.07 15.85
C ASP A 68 -17.29 -0.73 14.60
N SER A 69 -16.87 0.54 14.42
CA SER A 69 -15.93 0.93 13.37
C SER A 69 -14.48 0.49 13.63
N VAL A 70 -14.17 0.06 14.86
CA VAL A 70 -12.81 -0.33 15.26
C VAL A 70 -12.61 -1.83 15.08
N ALA A 71 -11.53 -2.20 14.39
CA ALA A 71 -11.12 -3.58 14.19
C ALA A 71 -9.72 -3.83 14.72
N LYS A 72 -9.48 -5.07 15.15
CA LYS A 72 -8.14 -5.63 15.23
C LYS A 72 -7.69 -6.01 13.83
N ILE A 73 -6.45 -5.70 13.49
CA ILE A 73 -5.83 -6.14 12.24
C ILE A 73 -4.66 -7.08 12.50
N ARG A 74 -4.53 -8.08 11.63
CA ARG A 74 -3.37 -8.96 11.56
C ARG A 74 -2.88 -8.97 10.12
N PHE A 75 -1.58 -8.89 9.90
CA PHE A 75 -1.01 -8.84 8.54
C PHE A 75 0.38 -9.46 8.51
N SER A 76 0.87 -9.73 7.30
CA SER A 76 2.23 -10.23 7.05
C SER A 76 3.09 -9.09 6.52
N GLY A 77 4.27 -8.89 7.11
CA GLY A 77 5.26 -7.95 6.58
C GLY A 77 6.07 -8.56 5.44
N LEU A 78 6.76 -7.70 4.68
CA LEU A 78 7.60 -8.09 3.53
C LEU A 78 8.70 -9.12 3.88
N THR A 79 9.15 -9.16 5.13
CA THR A 79 10.17 -10.11 5.63
C THR A 79 9.57 -11.44 6.12
N GLY A 80 8.25 -11.62 6.00
CA GLY A 80 7.53 -12.85 6.34
C GLY A 80 7.03 -12.95 7.79
N GLY A 81 7.27 -11.94 8.63
CA GLY A 81 6.72 -11.85 9.98
C GLY A 81 5.20 -11.60 9.98
N THR A 82 4.50 -12.07 11.03
CA THR A 82 3.09 -11.76 11.26
C THR A 82 2.95 -10.75 12.39
N PHE A 83 2.20 -9.68 12.14
CA PHE A 83 2.07 -8.53 13.05
C PHE A 83 0.60 -8.30 13.43
N LEU A 84 0.41 -7.57 14.52
CA LEU A 84 -0.89 -7.20 15.05
C LEU A 84 -0.93 -5.69 15.27
N CYS A 85 -2.01 -5.07 14.83
CA CYS A 85 -2.31 -3.65 15.05
C CYS A 85 -3.83 -3.48 15.21
N SER A 86 -4.26 -2.22 15.34
CA SER A 86 -5.65 -1.79 15.34
C SER A 86 -5.91 -0.84 14.16
N GLY A 87 -7.18 -0.56 13.90
CA GLY A 87 -7.56 0.47 12.94
C GLY A 87 -9.05 0.79 12.99
N THR A 88 -9.43 1.85 12.29
CA THR A 88 -10.77 2.45 12.36
C THR A 88 -11.34 2.70 10.97
N LEU A 89 -12.57 2.26 10.74
CA LEU A 89 -13.30 2.59 9.52
C LEU A 89 -13.80 4.05 9.57
N LEU A 90 -13.50 4.83 8.54
CA LEU A 90 -13.83 6.26 8.45
C LEU A 90 -14.98 6.51 7.47
N ASN A 91 -15.88 7.42 7.84
CA ASN A 91 -16.88 7.96 6.94
C ASN A 91 -16.26 9.01 6.00
N ASP A 92 -16.80 9.14 4.79
CA ASP A 92 -16.57 10.33 3.95
C ASP A 92 -17.72 11.34 4.12
N THR A 93 -17.68 12.46 3.39
CA THR A 93 -18.73 13.49 3.43
C THR A 93 -19.84 13.28 2.40
N ASP A 94 -19.75 12.26 1.56
CA ASP A 94 -20.82 11.89 0.63
C ASP A 94 -21.78 10.93 1.32
N ASP A 95 -22.91 11.47 1.78
CA ASP A 95 -23.96 10.69 2.45
C ASP A 95 -24.60 9.59 1.57
N SER A 96 -24.25 9.52 0.28
CA SER A 96 -24.66 8.45 -0.65
C SER A 96 -23.61 7.36 -0.84
N SER A 97 -22.40 7.59 -0.34
CA SER A 97 -21.24 6.72 -0.39
C SER A 97 -21.11 5.87 0.88
N PHE A 98 -20.61 4.65 0.71
CA PHE A 98 -20.20 3.77 1.82
C PHE A 98 -18.84 3.13 1.50
N ILE A 99 -17.91 3.93 0.97
CA ILE A 99 -16.58 3.45 0.62
C ILE A 99 -15.86 3.06 1.91
N PRO A 100 -15.34 1.82 2.03
CA PRO A 100 -14.78 1.31 3.28
C PRO A 100 -13.36 1.80 3.49
N TYR A 101 -13.21 3.09 3.78
CA TYR A 101 -11.94 3.69 4.14
C TYR A 101 -11.51 3.25 5.53
N PHE A 102 -10.35 2.63 5.63
CA PHE A 102 -9.81 2.09 6.88
C PHE A 102 -8.51 2.80 7.24
N TYR A 103 -8.49 3.43 8.41
CA TYR A 103 -7.40 4.26 8.89
C TYR A 103 -6.61 3.53 9.97
N THR A 104 -5.29 3.51 9.81
CA THR A 104 -4.34 2.87 10.73
C THR A 104 -3.00 3.63 10.69
N ALA A 105 -1.96 3.09 11.31
CA ALA A 105 -0.64 3.71 11.38
C ALA A 105 0.27 3.30 10.20
N HIS A 106 1.17 4.19 9.80
CA HIS A 106 2.19 3.93 8.78
C HIS A 106 3.11 2.77 9.20
N HIS A 107 3.58 2.78 10.45
CA HIS A 107 4.46 1.73 10.95
C HIS A 107 3.76 0.36 11.06
N CYS A 108 2.42 0.31 11.01
CA CYS A 108 1.68 -0.94 10.83
C CYS A 108 1.63 -1.32 9.35
N ILE A 109 1.12 -0.43 8.48
CA ILE A 109 0.94 -0.71 7.05
C ILE A 109 1.56 0.42 6.24
N SER A 110 2.80 0.23 5.78
CA SER A 110 3.52 1.19 4.94
C SER A 110 3.58 0.77 3.47
N ASP A 111 3.11 -0.43 3.14
CA ASP A 111 3.21 -1.00 1.80
C ASP A 111 1.95 -1.81 1.41
N GLN A 112 1.75 -1.95 0.10
CA GLN A 112 0.60 -2.64 -0.45
C GLN A 112 0.62 -4.16 -0.20
N PHE A 113 1.79 -4.79 -0.02
CA PHE A 113 1.86 -6.22 0.30
C PHE A 113 1.27 -6.47 1.69
N SER A 114 1.69 -5.67 2.68
CA SER A 114 1.15 -5.68 4.03
C SER A 114 -0.36 -5.43 4.01
N ALA A 115 -0.83 -4.39 3.29
CA ALA A 115 -2.26 -4.08 3.14
C ALA A 115 -3.07 -5.24 2.51
N SER A 116 -2.51 -5.92 1.51
CA SER A 116 -3.17 -7.05 0.82
C SER A 116 -3.29 -8.29 1.70
N SER A 117 -2.39 -8.45 2.66
CA SER A 117 -2.35 -9.59 3.58
C SER A 117 -3.24 -9.44 4.82
N MET A 118 -3.94 -8.31 4.95
CA MET A 118 -4.70 -7.98 6.17
C MET A 118 -5.89 -8.92 6.39
N ASP A 119 -5.93 -9.46 7.61
CA ASP A 119 -7.09 -10.02 8.28
C ASP A 119 -7.66 -8.98 9.26
N LEU A 120 -8.94 -8.66 9.12
CA LEU A 120 -9.67 -7.79 10.05
C LEU A 120 -10.59 -8.62 10.94
N PHE A 121 -10.57 -8.37 12.25
CA PHE A 121 -11.45 -9.01 13.22
C PHE A 121 -12.44 -7.98 13.77
N TRP A 122 -13.66 -8.05 13.28
CA TRP A 122 -14.76 -7.19 13.68
C TRP A 122 -15.52 -7.77 14.88
N PHE A 123 -16.12 -6.87 15.67
CA PHE A 123 -16.87 -7.20 16.89
C PHE A 123 -16.09 -8.06 17.88
N PHE A 124 -14.75 -7.98 17.85
CA PHE A 124 -13.88 -8.73 18.75
C PHE A 124 -13.85 -8.09 20.14
N GLN A 125 -14.98 -8.17 20.86
CA GLN A 125 -15.23 -7.51 22.13
C GLN A 125 -16.26 -8.27 22.97
N ARG A 126 -16.26 -8.09 24.29
CA ARG A 126 -17.33 -8.60 25.14
C ARG A 126 -18.61 -7.78 24.95
N THR A 127 -19.76 -8.42 25.08
CA THR A 127 -21.07 -7.74 24.98
C THR A 127 -21.49 -7.04 26.28
N SER A 128 -20.87 -7.39 27.41
CA SER A 128 -21.15 -6.80 28.72
C SER A 128 -19.90 -6.80 29.59
N CYS A 129 -19.75 -5.79 30.44
CA CYS A 129 -18.63 -5.69 31.39
C CYS A 129 -18.51 -6.94 32.27
N GLY A 130 -17.31 -7.55 32.32
CA GLY A 130 -17.08 -8.80 33.07
C GLY A 130 -17.87 -10.01 32.55
N GLY A 131 -18.46 -9.90 31.36
CA GLY A 131 -19.20 -10.96 30.69
C GLY A 131 -18.28 -12.05 30.11
N PRO A 132 -18.87 -13.09 29.50
CA PRO A 132 -18.08 -14.08 28.80
C PRO A 132 -17.41 -13.47 27.57
N ASP A 133 -16.31 -14.09 27.20
CA ASP A 133 -15.58 -13.84 25.97
C ASP A 133 -16.44 -13.98 24.70
N PRO A 134 -16.18 -13.20 23.64
CA PRO A 134 -16.97 -13.23 22.41
C PRO A 134 -16.93 -14.61 21.76
N THR A 135 -18.11 -15.17 21.51
CA THR A 135 -18.27 -16.46 20.80
C THR A 135 -18.50 -16.27 19.30
N SER A 136 -18.81 -15.04 18.87
CA SER A 136 -18.99 -14.66 17.47
C SER A 136 -18.06 -13.50 17.12
N VAL A 137 -16.99 -13.80 16.40
CA VAL A 137 -16.04 -12.83 15.84
C VAL A 137 -16.12 -12.92 14.33
N VAL A 138 -16.24 -11.80 13.65
CA VAL A 138 -16.28 -11.79 12.17
C VAL A 138 -14.88 -11.49 11.65
N GLN A 139 -14.24 -12.51 11.07
CA GLN A 139 -12.97 -12.37 10.38
C GLN A 139 -13.21 -12.04 8.90
N GLN A 140 -12.55 -10.99 8.40
CA GLN A 140 -12.54 -10.59 6.99
C GLN A 140 -11.10 -10.63 6.46
N SER A 141 -10.84 -11.50 5.49
CA SER A 141 -9.50 -11.79 4.95
C SER A 141 -9.32 -11.31 3.50
N SER A 142 -10.04 -10.26 3.10
CA SER A 142 -10.00 -9.73 1.72
C SER A 142 -8.79 -8.84 1.45
N GLY A 143 -8.03 -8.46 2.48
CA GLY A 143 -7.04 -7.40 2.39
C GLY A 143 -7.65 -6.03 2.07
N ALA A 144 -6.76 -5.09 1.78
CA ALA A 144 -7.10 -3.72 1.42
C ALA A 144 -6.16 -3.17 0.34
N THR A 145 -6.62 -2.14 -0.35
CA THR A 145 -5.81 -1.28 -1.23
C THR A 145 -5.22 -0.15 -0.40
N LEU A 146 -3.91 0.05 -0.45
CA LEU A 146 -3.19 1.18 0.11
C LEU A 146 -3.51 2.42 -0.74
N LEU A 147 -4.16 3.42 -0.14
CA LEU A 147 -4.51 4.66 -0.84
C LEU A 147 -3.42 5.71 -0.66
N VAL A 148 -3.01 5.92 0.60
CA VAL A 148 -1.97 6.87 0.97
C VAL A 148 -1.40 6.50 2.34
N THR A 149 -0.11 6.78 2.54
CA THR A 149 0.58 6.58 3.81
C THR A 149 1.68 7.64 3.98
N GLY A 150 2.01 7.99 5.22
CA GLY A 150 3.07 8.94 5.52
C GLY A 150 3.63 8.79 6.93
N SER A 151 4.95 8.85 7.06
CA SER A 151 5.66 8.73 8.34
C SER A 151 5.57 9.96 9.24
N HIS A 152 5.49 11.17 8.67
CA HIS A 152 5.48 12.46 9.39
C HIS A 152 4.24 12.73 10.27
N ALA A 153 3.26 11.83 10.29
CA ALA A 153 2.21 11.78 11.33
C ALA A 153 1.73 10.34 11.50
N ASP A 154 2.60 9.39 11.13
CA ASP A 154 2.42 7.95 11.19
C ASP A 154 1.01 7.48 10.82
N TYR A 155 0.59 7.78 9.58
CA TYR A 155 -0.76 7.51 9.13
C TYR A 155 -0.79 6.65 7.86
N THR A 156 -1.85 5.86 7.75
CA THR A 156 -2.19 5.12 6.55
C THR A 156 -3.70 5.13 6.34
N LEU A 157 -4.13 5.47 5.14
CA LEU A 157 -5.49 5.27 4.67
C LEU A 157 -5.54 4.15 3.64
N LEU A 158 -6.43 3.19 3.89
CA LEU A 158 -6.68 2.05 3.04
C LEU A 158 -8.11 2.09 2.54
N ARG A 159 -8.39 1.40 1.44
CA ARG A 159 -9.75 1.00 1.05
C ARG A 159 -9.86 -0.52 1.18
N LEU A 160 -10.76 -1.01 2.01
CA LEU A 160 -10.99 -2.45 2.10
C LEU A 160 -11.47 -3.01 0.75
N ASN A 161 -10.93 -4.17 0.36
CA ASN A 161 -11.26 -4.80 -0.93
C ASN A 161 -12.68 -5.39 -0.95
N SER A 162 -13.33 -5.49 0.21
CA SER A 162 -14.70 -5.96 0.35
C SER A 162 -15.44 -5.08 1.35
N ALA A 163 -16.75 -4.93 1.14
CA ALA A 163 -17.60 -4.23 2.08
C ALA A 163 -17.48 -4.83 3.49
N PRO A 164 -17.50 -4.00 4.54
CA PRO A 164 -17.42 -4.49 5.91
C PRO A 164 -18.67 -5.30 6.26
N PRO A 165 -18.61 -6.21 7.25
CA PRO A 165 -19.76 -6.96 7.71
C PRO A 165 -20.92 -6.06 8.14
N ALA A 166 -22.15 -6.58 8.03
CA ALA A 166 -23.33 -5.88 8.52
C ALA A 166 -23.20 -5.52 10.01
N GLY A 167 -23.54 -4.28 10.35
CA GLY A 167 -23.44 -3.74 11.71
C GLY A 167 -22.16 -2.96 11.99
N VAL A 168 -21.12 -3.08 11.15
CA VAL A 168 -19.93 -2.23 11.25
C VAL A 168 -20.32 -0.79 10.93
N GLY A 169 -19.98 0.13 11.82
CA GLY A 169 -20.19 1.56 11.62
C GLY A 169 -18.99 2.25 10.98
N PHE A 170 -19.19 3.52 10.61
CA PHE A 170 -18.18 4.39 10.03
C PHE A 170 -17.98 5.57 10.97
N SER A 171 -16.75 5.75 11.47
CA SER A 171 -16.41 6.85 12.36
C SER A 171 -16.34 8.16 11.57
N GLY A 172 -16.96 9.20 12.12
CA GLY A 172 -16.66 10.55 11.66
C GLY A 172 -15.32 11.06 12.21
N TRP A 173 -14.77 12.08 11.57
CA TRP A 173 -13.47 12.67 11.87
C TRP A 173 -13.57 14.19 12.00
N SER A 174 -12.50 14.82 12.49
CA SER A 174 -12.41 16.29 12.66
C SER A 174 -10.99 16.77 12.41
N THR A 175 -10.87 17.87 11.67
CA THR A 175 -9.60 18.58 11.40
C THR A 175 -9.46 19.85 12.24
N ALA A 176 -10.38 20.09 13.18
CA ALA A 176 -10.34 21.26 14.03
C ALA A 176 -9.03 21.29 14.85
N SER A 177 -8.35 22.44 14.84
CA SER A 177 -7.10 22.63 15.57
C SER A 177 -7.25 22.28 17.05
N LEU A 178 -6.28 21.51 17.54
CA LEU A 178 -6.32 20.95 18.88
C LEU A 178 -5.59 21.86 19.89
N HIS A 179 -6.34 22.36 20.87
CA HIS A 179 -5.80 22.84 22.14
C HIS A 179 -5.80 21.69 23.16
N THR A 180 -5.42 21.95 24.42
CA THR A 180 -5.62 21.00 25.52
C THR A 180 -7.04 20.43 25.48
N GLN A 181 -7.16 19.11 25.28
CA GLN A 181 -8.44 18.40 25.19
C GLN A 181 -8.63 17.57 26.45
N THR A 182 -9.84 17.58 27.00
CA THR A 182 -10.18 16.71 28.13
C THR A 182 -11.18 15.63 27.74
N GLY A 183 -11.08 14.48 28.39
CA GLY A 183 -12.00 13.36 28.16
C GLY A 183 -11.88 12.76 26.76
N LEU A 184 -10.65 12.65 26.26
CA LEU A 184 -10.34 11.92 25.05
C LEU A 184 -10.61 10.43 25.26
N VAL A 185 -10.99 9.75 24.17
CA VAL A 185 -11.31 8.32 24.16
C VAL A 185 -10.41 7.62 23.15
N GLY A 186 -9.69 6.59 23.58
CA GLY A 186 -8.99 5.64 22.70
C GLY A 186 -9.71 4.29 22.71
N LEU A 187 -9.90 3.69 21.54
CA LEU A 187 -10.48 2.35 21.39
C LEU A 187 -9.52 1.47 20.60
N HIS A 188 -9.05 0.37 21.18
CA HIS A 188 -7.88 -0.33 20.67
C HIS A 188 -7.89 -1.82 21.05
N HIS A 189 -6.95 -2.58 20.46
CA HIS A 189 -6.75 -4.01 20.71
C HIS A 189 -5.33 -4.27 21.28
N PRO A 190 -5.10 -4.00 22.56
CA PRO A 190 -3.78 -4.15 23.19
C PRO A 190 -3.40 -5.62 23.21
N SER A 191 -2.15 -5.93 22.87
CA SER A 191 -1.65 -7.30 22.70
C SER A 191 -2.45 -8.16 21.70
N GLY A 192 -3.29 -7.54 20.85
CA GLY A 192 -4.24 -8.23 19.97
C GLY A 192 -5.42 -8.89 20.68
N ASP A 193 -5.71 -8.48 21.92
CA ASP A 193 -6.81 -8.94 22.77
C ASP A 193 -8.17 -8.34 22.36
N ILE A 194 -9.25 -8.64 23.08
CA ILE A 194 -10.56 -8.00 22.89
C ILE A 194 -10.48 -6.48 23.02
N LYS A 195 -11.38 -5.80 22.32
CA LYS A 195 -11.44 -4.34 22.26
C LYS A 195 -11.52 -3.72 23.65
N LYS A 196 -10.60 -2.80 23.91
CA LYS A 196 -10.49 -2.04 25.14
C LYS A 196 -10.81 -0.57 24.90
N ILE A 197 -11.01 0.14 25.99
CA ILE A 197 -11.17 1.59 26.03
C ILE A 197 -10.19 2.20 27.01
N SER A 198 -9.60 3.32 26.60
CA SER A 198 -8.77 4.17 27.46
C SER A 198 -9.29 5.61 27.42
N ARG A 199 -9.21 6.30 28.57
CA ARG A 199 -9.62 7.71 28.71
C ARG A 199 -8.50 8.54 29.29
N GLY A 200 -8.28 9.69 28.66
CA GLY A 200 -7.16 10.55 28.98
C GLY A 200 -7.42 12.01 28.63
N ASP A 201 -6.46 12.84 28.99
CA ASP A 201 -6.43 14.26 28.64
C ASP A 201 -5.19 14.52 27.77
N GLY A 202 -5.37 15.29 26.69
CA GLY A 202 -4.33 15.61 25.73
C GLY A 202 -3.81 17.02 25.93
N GLN A 203 -2.49 17.23 25.83
CA GLN A 203 -1.87 18.54 26.02
C GLN A 203 -1.92 19.46 24.78
N GLY A 204 -2.57 19.04 23.70
CA GLY A 204 -2.62 19.76 22.42
C GLY A 204 -1.51 19.28 21.47
N THR A 205 -0.81 20.21 20.83
CA THR A 205 0.36 19.89 19.98
C THR A 205 1.61 19.74 20.84
N THR A 206 2.28 18.61 20.75
CA THR A 206 3.58 18.40 21.43
C THR A 206 4.65 17.96 20.44
N LEU A 207 5.89 18.01 20.90
CA LEU A 207 7.01 17.27 20.30
C LEU A 207 7.00 15.86 20.89
N ILE A 208 7.32 14.82 20.12
CA ILE A 208 7.54 13.49 20.70
C ILE A 208 8.75 13.58 21.64
N TYR A 209 8.56 13.44 22.95
CA TYR A 209 9.73 13.20 23.80
C TYR A 209 10.07 11.71 23.75
N ASP A 210 10.96 11.34 22.83
CA ASP A 210 11.52 10.00 22.73
C ASP A 210 13.05 10.04 22.82
N PRO A 211 13.64 9.70 23.99
CA PRO A 211 15.08 9.70 24.16
C PRO A 211 15.80 8.58 23.38
N ASN A 212 15.07 7.64 22.77
CA ASN A 212 15.61 6.48 22.06
C ASN A 212 15.30 6.47 20.55
N GLU A 213 14.53 7.45 20.03
CA GLU A 213 14.09 7.51 18.63
C GLU A 213 13.27 6.28 18.15
N ASP A 214 12.66 5.55 19.08
CA ASP A 214 11.82 4.36 18.85
C ASP A 214 10.45 4.70 18.20
N LEU A 215 9.97 5.94 18.33
CA LEU A 215 8.65 6.42 17.91
C LEU A 215 8.69 7.46 16.77
N GLY A 216 9.88 7.80 16.25
CA GLY A 216 10.10 8.81 15.21
C GLY A 216 10.96 9.99 15.68
N ASP A 217 11.06 11.04 14.85
CA ASP A 217 11.84 12.25 15.16
C ASP A 217 11.27 12.96 16.40
N PRO A 218 12.04 13.10 17.49
CA PRO A 218 11.58 13.73 18.71
C PRO A 218 11.26 15.23 18.55
N ASP A 219 11.62 15.87 17.43
CA ASP A 219 11.30 17.26 17.12
C ASP A 219 10.08 17.42 16.18
N ASP A 220 9.31 16.35 15.92
CA ASP A 220 8.14 16.41 15.03
C ASP A 220 6.87 16.95 15.76
N PRO A 221 6.32 18.13 15.39
CA PRO A 221 5.13 18.74 16.02
C PRO A 221 3.79 18.11 15.59
N ASN A 222 3.83 16.95 14.93
CA ASN A 222 2.68 16.32 14.28
C ASN A 222 1.91 15.33 15.17
N PHE A 223 2.16 15.34 16.49
CA PHE A 223 1.58 14.38 17.42
C PHE A 223 0.76 15.04 18.55
N ILE A 224 -0.22 14.28 19.04
CA ILE A 224 -0.98 14.56 20.25
C ILE A 224 -0.42 13.68 21.36
N GLU A 225 0.16 14.30 22.38
CA GLU A 225 0.51 13.60 23.62
C GLU A 225 -0.72 13.50 24.51
N ILE A 226 -0.96 12.28 24.98
CA ILE A 226 -2.04 11.95 25.90
C ILE A 226 -1.49 11.30 27.16
N THR A 227 -2.05 11.69 28.30
CA THR A 227 -1.87 10.95 29.56
C THR A 227 -3.20 10.32 29.95
N TRP A 228 -3.18 9.02 30.22
CA TRP A 228 -4.37 8.27 30.60
C TRP A 228 -4.70 8.43 32.08
N PHE A 229 -5.98 8.60 32.39
CA PHE A 229 -6.51 8.47 33.77
C PHE A 229 -7.32 7.18 33.95
N SER A 230 -7.62 6.46 32.86
CA SER A 230 -8.27 5.16 32.84
C SER A 230 -7.81 4.35 31.62
N GLY A 231 -7.47 3.07 31.81
CA GLY A 231 -6.81 2.27 30.78
C GLY A 231 -5.40 2.78 30.42
N VAL A 232 -4.76 2.11 29.46
CA VAL A 232 -3.47 2.49 28.86
C VAL A 232 -3.47 2.05 27.39
N THR A 233 -2.32 1.99 26.71
CA THR A 233 -2.17 1.20 25.48
C THR A 233 -1.05 0.18 25.63
N GLU A 234 -0.99 -0.80 24.73
CA GLU A 234 0.10 -1.78 24.66
C GLU A 234 0.41 -2.12 23.18
N GLY A 235 1.47 -2.89 22.92
CA GLY A 235 1.78 -3.35 21.56
C GLY A 235 0.57 -4.04 20.90
N GLY A 236 0.20 -3.63 19.69
CA GLY A 236 -1.04 -4.06 19.01
C GLY A 236 -2.17 -3.02 19.07
N SER A 237 -2.10 -2.07 20.01
CA SER A 237 -2.96 -0.89 19.98
C SER A 237 -2.61 0.04 18.82
N SER A 238 -1.36 0.01 18.33
CA SER A 238 -0.88 0.79 17.19
C SER A 238 -1.89 0.88 16.04
N GLY A 239 -2.11 2.08 15.50
CA GLY A 239 -3.11 2.35 14.48
C GLY A 239 -4.54 2.56 15.01
N SER A 240 -4.80 2.45 16.31
CA SER A 240 -6.11 2.73 16.89
C SER A 240 -6.49 4.20 16.83
N GLY A 241 -7.78 4.51 16.70
CA GLY A 241 -8.26 5.88 16.69
C GLY A 241 -8.23 6.56 18.07
N LEU A 242 -8.13 7.89 18.06
CA LEU A 242 -8.38 8.78 19.21
C LEU A 242 -9.56 9.70 18.90
N TRP A 243 -10.52 9.81 19.81
CA TRP A 243 -11.70 10.64 19.63
C TRP A 243 -11.77 11.77 20.65
N ALA A 244 -12.13 12.95 20.16
CA ALA A 244 -12.49 14.11 20.97
C ALA A 244 -13.96 14.49 20.77
N ARG A 245 -14.57 15.10 21.78
CA ARG A 245 -15.91 15.66 21.65
C ARG A 245 -15.86 17.00 20.91
N SER A 246 -16.42 17.03 19.71
CA SER A 246 -16.64 18.24 18.92
C SER A 246 -18.14 18.43 18.69
N ASN A 247 -18.69 19.58 19.11
CA ASN A 247 -20.13 19.89 19.04
C ASN A 247 -21.03 18.79 19.62
N GLY A 248 -20.60 18.19 20.74
CA GLY A 248 -21.33 17.12 21.42
C GLY A 248 -21.19 15.73 20.80
N GLN A 249 -20.50 15.59 19.68
CA GLN A 249 -20.26 14.31 18.99
C GLN A 249 -18.78 13.91 19.11
N LEU A 250 -18.52 12.61 19.25
CA LEU A 250 -17.15 12.11 19.18
C LEU A 250 -16.69 12.11 17.72
N ARG A 251 -15.52 12.69 17.46
CA ARG A 251 -14.88 12.73 16.14
C ARG A 251 -13.43 12.26 16.28
N LEU A 252 -13.00 11.41 15.34
CA LEU A 252 -11.63 10.95 15.29
C LEU A 252 -10.70 12.15 15.00
N ILE A 253 -9.62 12.25 15.76
CA ILE A 253 -8.63 13.33 15.71
C ILE A 253 -7.18 12.83 15.59
N GLY A 254 -6.96 11.52 15.62
CA GLY A 254 -5.63 10.94 15.42
C GLY A 254 -5.62 9.42 15.42
N THR A 255 -4.45 8.85 15.13
CA THR A 255 -4.15 7.42 15.13
C THR A 255 -2.96 7.12 16.05
N LEU A 256 -2.98 6.02 16.79
CA LEU A 256 -1.92 5.71 17.76
C LEU A 256 -0.63 5.33 17.03
N THR A 257 0.45 6.05 17.36
CA THR A 257 1.81 5.69 16.95
C THR A 257 2.44 4.76 17.95
N GLY A 258 2.38 5.15 19.22
CA GLY A 258 2.93 4.37 20.32
C GLY A 258 3.13 5.26 21.53
N GLY A 259 3.97 4.81 22.45
CA GLY A 259 4.22 5.55 23.67
C GLY A 259 4.84 4.70 24.75
N PHE A 260 4.89 5.26 25.94
CA PHE A 260 5.53 4.66 27.10
C PHE A 260 4.52 4.21 28.15
N SER A 261 3.22 4.34 27.87
CA SER A 261 2.18 3.85 28.78
C SER A 261 2.09 2.33 28.73
N PHE A 262 1.86 1.74 29.89
CA PHE A 262 1.51 0.33 30.10
C PHE A 262 1.08 0.17 31.56
N CYS A 263 0.56 -0.99 31.97
CA CYS A 263 -0.04 -1.11 33.30
C CYS A 263 0.88 -0.81 34.50
N ALA A 264 2.20 -0.93 34.37
CA ALA A 264 3.13 -0.54 35.44
C ALA A 264 3.62 0.92 35.32
N ALA A 265 3.34 1.59 34.20
CA ALA A 265 3.61 3.01 33.99
C ALA A 265 2.39 3.74 33.39
N PRO A 266 1.23 3.74 34.08
CA PRO A 266 -0.03 4.25 33.51
C PRO A 266 -0.06 5.77 33.32
N ASN A 267 0.86 6.51 33.95
CA ASN A 267 0.97 7.97 33.82
C ASN A 267 2.01 8.39 32.76
N SER A 268 2.67 7.43 32.12
CA SER A 268 3.55 7.73 31.00
C SER A 268 2.71 8.10 29.76
N PRO A 269 3.23 9.00 28.91
CA PRO A 269 2.47 9.47 27.76
C PRO A 269 2.41 8.43 26.64
N ASP A 270 1.33 8.51 25.86
CA ASP A 270 1.27 7.99 24.50
C ASP A 270 1.12 9.13 23.48
N TYR A 271 1.42 8.82 22.22
CA TYR A 271 1.45 9.76 21.12
C TYR A 271 0.57 9.27 19.98
N TYR A 272 -0.32 10.15 19.53
CA TYR A 272 -1.20 9.92 18.39
C TYR A 272 -0.83 10.85 17.24
N GLY A 273 -0.55 10.29 16.08
CA GLY A 273 -0.41 11.03 14.84
C GLY A 273 -1.66 11.86 14.55
N ARG A 274 -1.47 13.16 14.32
CA ARG A 274 -2.56 14.13 14.18
C ARG A 274 -3.34 13.92 12.88
N PHE A 275 -4.65 13.73 13.01
CA PHE A 275 -5.52 13.60 11.84
C PHE A 275 -5.54 14.89 11.01
N ASP A 276 -5.46 16.07 11.63
CA ASP A 276 -5.43 17.34 10.88
C ASP A 276 -4.13 17.55 10.08
N VAL A 277 -3.03 16.90 10.48
CA VAL A 277 -1.77 16.88 9.73
C VAL A 277 -1.84 15.87 8.58
N ALA A 278 -2.42 14.69 8.82
CA ALA A 278 -2.62 13.68 7.76
C ALA A 278 -3.66 14.13 6.72
N TYR A 279 -4.69 14.88 7.15
CA TYR A 279 -5.89 15.17 6.38
C TYR A 279 -5.67 15.75 4.98
N PRO A 280 -4.73 16.68 4.72
CA PRO A 280 -4.47 17.15 3.36
C PRO A 280 -4.21 16.03 2.35
N ALA A 281 -3.56 14.94 2.77
CA ALA A 281 -3.33 13.77 1.93
C ALA A 281 -4.54 12.82 1.85
N LEU A 282 -5.48 12.91 2.80
CA LEU A 282 -6.68 12.09 2.87
C LEU A 282 -7.91 12.75 2.21
N ALA A 283 -7.86 14.07 2.01
CA ALA A 283 -9.01 14.91 1.71
C ALA A 283 -9.72 14.47 0.42
N ASP A 284 -8.98 14.08 -0.61
CA ASP A 284 -9.56 13.66 -1.90
C ASP A 284 -10.37 12.37 -1.80
N PHE A 285 -10.10 11.55 -0.78
CA PHE A 285 -10.86 10.34 -0.48
C PHE A 285 -12.07 10.62 0.41
N LEU A 286 -11.88 11.45 1.44
CA LEU A 286 -12.88 11.67 2.50
C LEU A 286 -13.84 12.81 2.22
N VAL A 287 -13.52 13.72 1.30
CA VAL A 287 -14.37 14.83 0.86
C VAL A 287 -14.49 14.87 -0.65
N PRO A 288 -15.15 13.87 -1.27
CA PRO A 288 -15.42 13.92 -2.69
C PRO A 288 -16.38 15.09 -3.01
N ASP A 289 -15.89 16.06 -3.78
CA ASP A 289 -16.56 17.25 -4.38
C ASP A 289 -16.60 18.58 -3.59
N SER A 290 -15.55 19.39 -3.79
CA SER A 290 -15.61 20.87 -3.73
C SER A 290 -15.56 21.53 -5.11
N GLY A 291 -16.05 20.86 -6.16
CA GLY A 291 -16.11 21.41 -7.52
C GLY A 291 -14.80 21.36 -8.31
N GLN A 292 -13.88 20.45 -7.98
CA GLN A 292 -12.77 20.11 -8.87
C GLN A 292 -13.25 19.14 -9.96
N PRO A 293 -12.72 19.24 -11.21
CA PRO A 293 -13.09 18.33 -12.29
C PRO A 293 -12.90 16.87 -11.87
N VAL A 294 -13.89 16.02 -12.17
CA VAL A 294 -13.85 14.57 -11.92
C VAL A 294 -12.54 13.99 -12.45
N GLU A 295 -11.71 13.46 -11.56
CA GLU A 295 -10.46 12.79 -11.93
C GLU A 295 -10.81 11.46 -12.62
N GLN A 296 -10.72 11.46 -13.95
CA GLN A 296 -10.78 10.25 -14.78
C GLN A 296 -9.67 9.28 -14.35
N GLY A 297 -9.85 7.97 -14.53
CA GLY A 297 -8.78 7.03 -14.18
C GLY A 297 -7.50 7.30 -14.98
N ARG A 298 -6.35 7.49 -14.29
CA ARG A 298 -5.05 7.80 -14.90
C ARG A 298 -3.96 6.83 -14.42
N LEU A 299 -2.86 6.73 -15.16
CA LEU A 299 -1.67 6.05 -14.67
C LEU A 299 -0.95 6.92 -13.64
N LYS A 300 -0.75 6.40 -12.42
CA LYS A 300 -0.05 7.12 -11.33
C LYS A 300 1.38 6.61 -11.08
N ASN A 301 1.64 5.34 -11.41
CA ASN A 301 2.94 4.70 -11.18
C ASN A 301 3.21 3.58 -12.20
N ILE A 302 4.49 3.35 -12.49
CA ILE A 302 5.01 2.01 -12.85
C ILE A 302 6.12 1.63 -11.88
N SER A 303 6.20 0.35 -11.57
CA SER A 303 7.33 -0.27 -10.87
C SER A 303 7.63 -1.60 -11.54
N THR A 304 8.80 -1.72 -12.16
CA THR A 304 9.14 -2.94 -12.91
C THR A 304 10.29 -3.69 -12.26
N ASN A 305 10.02 -4.93 -11.90
CA ASN A 305 11.02 -5.89 -11.44
C ASN A 305 11.50 -6.72 -12.63
N LEU A 306 12.78 -6.59 -12.97
CA LEU A 306 13.40 -7.34 -14.05
C LEU A 306 14.90 -7.53 -13.80
N GLU A 307 15.52 -8.39 -14.62
CA GLU A 307 16.96 -8.60 -14.60
C GLU A 307 17.70 -7.40 -15.20
N VAL A 308 18.56 -6.78 -14.40
CA VAL A 308 19.47 -5.70 -14.78
C VAL A 308 20.77 -6.35 -15.23
N ASP A 309 20.98 -6.39 -16.53
CA ASP A 309 22.23 -6.84 -17.15
C ASP A 309 23.25 -5.69 -17.26
N LYS A 310 24.41 -5.94 -17.86
CA LYS A 310 25.47 -4.92 -18.05
C LYS A 310 25.04 -3.71 -18.89
N SER A 311 23.96 -3.84 -19.65
CA SER A 311 23.36 -2.76 -20.43
C SER A 311 22.29 -2.00 -19.64
N GLY A 312 22.07 -2.36 -18.38
CA GLY A 312 21.06 -1.79 -17.49
C GLY A 312 19.63 -2.23 -17.81
N ALA A 313 18.71 -1.73 -16.99
CA ALA A 313 17.28 -1.71 -17.24
C ALA A 313 16.83 -0.26 -17.43
N SER A 314 15.81 -0.02 -18.25
CA SER A 314 15.32 1.34 -18.46
C SER A 314 13.81 1.43 -18.38
N ALA A 315 13.30 2.42 -17.66
CA ALA A 315 11.90 2.83 -17.67
C ALA A 315 11.75 4.12 -18.50
N GLY A 316 11.12 4.00 -19.67
CA GLY A 316 10.75 5.13 -20.52
C GLY A 316 9.33 5.58 -20.22
N PHE A 317 9.11 6.88 -20.02
CA PHE A 317 7.79 7.41 -19.69
C PHE A 317 7.50 8.74 -20.38
N ILE A 318 6.23 9.00 -20.64
CA ILE A 318 5.74 10.23 -21.26
C ILE A 318 4.92 11.01 -20.23
N VAL A 319 5.38 12.21 -19.92
CA VAL A 319 4.62 13.19 -19.15
C VAL A 319 3.83 14.04 -20.15
N THR A 320 2.52 14.12 -19.98
CA THR A 320 1.64 14.98 -20.78
C THR A 320 0.96 16.00 -19.90
N GLY A 321 0.53 17.14 -20.44
CA GLY A 321 -0.09 18.22 -19.70
C GLY A 321 0.62 19.56 -19.87
N THR A 322 0.10 20.63 -19.27
CA THR A 322 0.66 21.98 -19.44
C THR A 322 1.45 22.48 -18.25
N GLU A 323 1.31 21.85 -17.09
CA GLU A 323 1.95 22.26 -15.85
C GLU A 323 3.06 21.28 -15.43
N PRO A 324 4.24 21.73 -14.99
CA PRO A 324 5.24 20.85 -14.41
C PRO A 324 4.70 20.13 -13.18
N GLN A 325 5.09 18.87 -12.98
CA GLN A 325 4.67 18.03 -11.85
C GLN A 325 5.86 17.37 -11.15
N ARG A 326 5.70 17.05 -9.86
CA ARG A 326 6.71 16.33 -9.09
C ARG A 326 6.57 14.82 -9.27
N PHE A 327 7.71 14.19 -9.52
CA PHE A 327 7.88 12.75 -9.62
C PHE A 327 8.93 12.28 -8.63
N VAL A 328 8.74 11.08 -8.10
CA VAL A 328 9.77 10.33 -7.38
C VAL A 328 10.18 9.15 -8.26
N LEU A 329 11.49 8.96 -8.40
CA LEU A 329 12.06 7.84 -9.12
C LEU A 329 12.95 7.05 -8.17
N MET A 330 12.86 5.72 -8.23
CA MET A 330 13.68 4.81 -7.42
C MET A 330 14.29 3.71 -8.26
N GLY A 331 15.49 3.29 -7.84
CA GLY A 331 16.27 2.19 -8.36
C GLY A 331 16.78 1.38 -7.19
N GLU A 332 16.25 0.17 -7.01
CA GLU A 332 16.47 -0.64 -5.81
C GLU A 332 16.95 -2.05 -6.17
N ASP A 333 17.65 -2.69 -5.23
CA ASP A 333 17.97 -4.10 -5.32
C ASP A 333 16.68 -4.92 -5.10
N ALA A 334 16.36 -5.80 -6.05
CA ALA A 334 15.27 -6.75 -5.97
C ALA A 334 15.77 -8.20 -6.02
N GLY A 335 17.09 -8.40 -5.96
CA GLY A 335 17.75 -9.68 -5.93
C GLY A 335 19.14 -9.63 -6.57
N SER A 336 20.16 -9.39 -5.77
CA SER A 336 21.59 -9.46 -6.15
C SER A 336 22.12 -8.32 -7.02
N LEU A 337 21.34 -7.26 -7.27
CA LEU A 337 21.84 -6.04 -7.89
C LEU A 337 22.58 -5.22 -6.83
N GLN A 338 23.90 -5.33 -6.80
CA GLN A 338 24.71 -4.63 -5.81
C GLN A 338 24.84 -3.15 -6.18
N ASP A 339 24.56 -2.29 -5.20
CA ASP A 339 24.77 -0.85 -5.27
C ASP A 339 24.09 -0.23 -6.51
N PRO A 340 22.73 -0.20 -6.53
CA PRO A 340 21.99 0.31 -7.68
C PRO A 340 22.17 1.82 -7.86
N GLN A 341 22.47 2.23 -9.09
CA GLN A 341 22.52 3.63 -9.52
C GLN A 341 21.44 3.94 -10.56
N LEU A 342 20.85 5.13 -10.49
CA LEU A 342 19.73 5.59 -11.31
C LEU A 342 20.05 6.90 -12.02
N GLU A 343 19.83 6.95 -13.33
CA GLU A 343 20.01 8.14 -14.16
C GLU A 343 18.71 8.52 -14.86
N LEU A 344 18.37 9.82 -14.90
CA LEU A 344 17.22 10.34 -15.64
C LEU A 344 17.65 11.26 -16.78
N ILE A 345 17.18 10.97 -18.00
CA ILE A 345 17.48 11.73 -19.21
C ILE A 345 16.18 12.27 -19.84
N ASN A 346 16.22 13.52 -20.29
CA ASN A 346 15.22 14.06 -21.21
C ASN A 346 15.54 13.61 -22.64
N MET A 347 14.71 12.77 -23.23
CA MET A 347 14.97 12.16 -24.53
C MET A 347 14.84 13.13 -25.71
N THR A 348 14.25 14.31 -25.48
CA THR A 348 14.15 15.35 -26.52
C THR A 348 15.41 16.20 -26.59
N THR A 349 15.99 16.54 -25.43
CA THR A 349 17.18 17.40 -25.36
C THR A 349 18.49 16.61 -25.24
N GLY A 350 18.43 15.35 -24.81
CA GLY A 350 19.59 14.54 -24.44
C GLY A 350 20.23 14.95 -23.11
N GLU A 351 19.58 15.84 -22.36
CA GLU A 351 20.09 16.35 -21.08
C GLU A 351 19.87 15.33 -19.96
N ARG A 352 20.91 15.10 -19.15
CA ARG A 352 20.80 14.39 -17.88
C ARG A 352 20.22 15.31 -16.82
N LEU A 353 19.03 14.97 -16.34
CA LEU A 353 18.28 15.77 -15.37
C LEU A 353 18.63 15.41 -13.93
N ALA A 354 18.91 14.13 -13.67
CA ALA A 354 19.24 13.64 -12.34
C ALA A 354 20.10 12.37 -12.41
N PHE A 355 20.89 12.15 -11.37
CA PHE A 355 21.68 10.94 -11.14
C PHE A 355 21.77 10.71 -9.64
N ASN A 356 21.68 9.46 -9.20
CA ASN A 356 21.94 9.09 -7.82
C ASN A 356 22.34 7.61 -7.69
N ASP A 357 23.17 7.30 -6.70
CA ASP A 357 23.62 5.96 -6.31
C ASP A 357 23.51 5.70 -4.79
N ASP A 358 23.22 6.72 -3.97
CA ASP A 358 22.94 6.59 -2.54
C ASP A 358 21.89 7.64 -2.12
N TRP A 359 20.62 7.23 -1.99
CA TRP A 359 19.49 8.15 -1.79
C TRP A 359 19.59 9.05 -0.56
N GLU A 360 20.12 8.56 0.55
CA GLU A 360 20.23 9.33 1.80
C GLU A 360 21.07 10.60 1.63
N THR A 361 22.02 10.58 0.69
CA THR A 361 22.93 11.70 0.44
C THR A 361 22.41 12.67 -0.63
N HIS A 362 21.32 12.32 -1.33
CA HIS A 362 20.78 13.15 -2.38
C HIS A 362 20.07 14.40 -1.81
N ALA A 363 20.17 15.53 -2.51
CA ALA A 363 19.59 16.81 -2.06
C ALA A 363 18.06 16.78 -1.84
N THR A 364 17.39 15.77 -2.40
CA THR A 364 15.93 15.57 -2.28
C THR A 364 15.57 14.35 -1.44
N ALA A 365 16.47 13.81 -0.62
CA ALA A 365 16.22 12.60 0.17
C ALA A 365 14.96 12.72 1.06
N SER A 366 14.82 13.85 1.76
CA SER A 366 13.64 14.14 2.59
C SER A 366 12.35 14.22 1.79
N GLU A 367 12.43 14.63 0.53
CA GLU A 367 11.29 14.68 -0.38
C GLU A 367 10.89 13.30 -0.89
N VAL A 368 11.82 12.36 -1.05
CA VAL A 368 11.54 10.98 -1.48
C VAL A 368 10.70 10.27 -0.42
N VAL A 369 11.13 10.34 0.84
CA VAL A 369 10.48 9.66 1.98
C VAL A 369 9.10 10.25 2.29
N SER A 370 8.97 11.58 2.25
CA SER A 370 7.71 12.26 2.57
C SER A 370 6.60 12.07 1.53
N ARG A 371 6.95 11.61 0.32
CA ARG A 371 6.05 11.64 -0.85
C ARG A 371 5.71 10.27 -1.43
N ASP A 372 6.54 9.25 -1.25
CA ASP A 372 6.27 7.92 -1.80
C ASP A 372 6.51 6.85 -0.73
N ARG A 373 7.77 6.44 -0.57
CA ARG A 373 8.23 5.57 0.52
C ARG A 373 9.74 5.67 0.67
N GLU A 374 10.24 5.14 1.78
CA GLU A 374 11.67 4.92 1.95
C GLU A 374 12.17 3.82 0.98
N PRO A 375 13.28 4.04 0.27
CA PRO A 375 13.96 3.00 -0.49
C PRO A 375 14.40 1.85 0.41
N ASN A 376 14.44 0.62 -0.13
CA ASN A 376 14.65 -0.61 0.65
C ASN A 376 16.06 -0.82 1.23
N SER A 377 16.98 0.12 0.97
CA SER A 377 18.38 0.08 1.39
C SER A 377 18.98 1.49 1.35
N PRO A 378 19.93 1.83 2.24
CA PRO A 378 20.71 3.06 2.12
C PRO A 378 21.46 3.20 0.78
N LEU A 379 21.87 2.06 0.21
CA LEU A 379 22.56 1.98 -1.09
C LEU A 379 21.62 2.06 -2.30
N ALA A 380 20.32 2.23 -2.08
CA ALA A 380 19.39 2.39 -3.20
C ALA A 380 19.52 3.79 -3.82
N ALA A 381 19.26 3.89 -5.12
CA ALA A 381 19.19 5.18 -5.79
C ALA A 381 17.76 5.71 -5.79
N ALA A 382 17.54 6.91 -5.27
CA ALA A 382 16.27 7.61 -5.41
C ALA A 382 16.42 9.13 -5.46
N PHE A 383 15.49 9.81 -6.13
CA PHE A 383 15.41 11.27 -6.13
C PHE A 383 13.99 11.76 -6.48
N ALA A 384 13.67 12.97 -6.04
CA ALA A 384 12.47 13.70 -6.44
C ALA A 384 12.83 14.75 -7.49
N VAL A 385 12.03 14.87 -8.55
CA VAL A 385 12.29 15.76 -9.68
C VAL A 385 11.00 16.38 -10.20
N THR A 386 11.08 17.63 -10.66
CA THR A 386 9.95 18.30 -11.31
C THR A 386 10.11 18.19 -12.82
N LEU A 387 9.13 17.59 -13.49
CA LEU A 387 9.15 17.35 -14.93
C LEU A 387 7.99 18.06 -15.61
N SER A 388 8.29 18.71 -16.73
CA SER A 388 7.30 19.28 -17.65
C SER A 388 6.81 18.21 -18.63
N GLN A 389 5.92 18.57 -19.55
CA GLN A 389 5.59 17.70 -20.68
C GLN A 389 6.85 17.29 -21.45
N GLY A 390 7.01 15.99 -21.70
CA GLY A 390 8.19 15.46 -22.36
C GLY A 390 8.26 13.94 -22.35
N ILE A 391 9.32 13.44 -23.00
CA ILE A 391 9.67 12.03 -23.06
C ILE A 391 10.94 11.85 -22.25
N TYR A 392 10.89 10.93 -21.29
CA TYR A 392 11.96 10.72 -20.32
C TYR A 392 12.38 9.26 -20.29
N LEU A 393 13.65 9.04 -19.94
CA LEU A 393 14.22 7.71 -19.77
C LEU A 393 14.95 7.66 -18.43
N ALA A 394 14.46 6.82 -17.52
CA ALA A 394 15.17 6.45 -16.31
C ALA A 394 15.95 5.16 -16.56
N THR A 395 17.24 5.12 -16.23
CA THR A 395 18.12 3.95 -16.42
C THR A 395 18.66 3.50 -15.08
N LEU A 396 18.34 2.25 -14.73
CA LEU A 396 18.85 1.55 -13.56
C LEU A 396 20.02 0.65 -13.97
N SER A 397 21.12 0.74 -13.24
CA SER A 397 22.30 -0.12 -13.41
C SER A 397 22.93 -0.39 -12.04
N GLY A 398 23.78 -1.39 -11.94
CA GLY A 398 24.61 -1.59 -10.75
C GLY A 398 25.97 -0.92 -10.89
N VAL A 399 26.50 -0.38 -9.79
CA VAL A 399 27.87 0.16 -9.75
C VAL A 399 28.86 -0.93 -10.18
N GLU A 400 29.92 -0.55 -10.89
CA GLU A 400 30.90 -1.48 -11.48
C GLU A 400 30.31 -2.55 -12.43
N GLU A 401 29.17 -2.27 -13.08
CA GLU A 401 28.45 -3.21 -13.95
C GLU A 401 27.98 -4.49 -13.24
N THR A 402 27.68 -4.42 -11.95
CA THR A 402 27.03 -5.53 -11.25
C THR A 402 25.66 -5.82 -11.90
N THR A 403 25.27 -7.08 -11.86
CA THR A 403 24.04 -7.58 -12.49
C THR A 403 23.20 -8.29 -11.46
N GLY A 404 21.88 -8.21 -11.62
CA GLY A 404 20.93 -8.92 -10.77
C GLY A 404 19.53 -8.37 -10.99
N ARG A 405 18.57 -8.81 -10.20
CA ARG A 405 17.21 -8.27 -10.24
C ARG A 405 17.19 -6.90 -9.61
N GLY A 406 16.67 -5.93 -10.36
CA GLY A 406 16.46 -4.56 -9.92
C GLY A 406 14.99 -4.16 -10.03
N LEU A 407 14.59 -3.23 -9.18
CA LEU A 407 13.31 -2.56 -9.27
C LEU A 407 13.54 -1.12 -9.71
N VAL A 408 12.95 -0.73 -10.84
CA VAL A 408 12.89 0.67 -11.26
C VAL A 408 11.46 1.17 -11.15
N SER A 409 11.25 2.28 -10.45
CA SER A 409 9.93 2.89 -10.28
C SER A 409 9.91 4.35 -10.70
N VAL A 410 8.75 4.77 -11.21
CA VAL A 410 8.42 6.17 -11.50
C VAL A 410 7.04 6.43 -10.93
N THR A 411 6.97 7.29 -9.92
CA THR A 411 5.74 7.65 -9.21
C THR A 411 5.45 9.13 -9.45
N GLN A 412 4.27 9.44 -9.97
CA GLN A 412 3.75 10.80 -9.89
C GLN A 412 3.21 11.03 -8.48
N VAL A 413 3.72 12.07 -7.81
CA VAL A 413 3.33 12.36 -6.42
C VAL A 413 2.27 13.43 -6.35
N ASP A 414 2.43 14.50 -7.13
CA ASP A 414 1.46 15.59 -7.12
C ASP A 414 0.25 15.20 -7.97
N ASP A 415 -0.95 15.31 -7.39
CA ASP A 415 -2.20 15.11 -8.11
C ASP A 415 -2.47 16.32 -9.02
N SER A 416 -2.60 16.06 -10.32
CA SER A 416 -2.87 17.09 -11.32
C SER A 416 -3.93 16.63 -12.29
N THR A 417 -4.91 17.51 -12.50
CA THR A 417 -6.00 17.27 -13.46
C THR A 417 -5.57 17.51 -14.91
N THR A 418 -4.41 18.14 -15.13
CA THR A 418 -3.91 18.50 -16.46
C THR A 418 -2.66 17.74 -16.85
N THR A 419 -1.82 17.35 -15.89
CA THR A 419 -0.55 16.67 -16.14
C THR A 419 -0.52 15.26 -15.55
N HIS A 420 -0.28 14.26 -16.39
CA HIS A 420 -0.27 12.84 -16.00
C HIS A 420 0.66 12.00 -16.88
N LEU A 421 0.97 10.79 -16.40
CA LEU A 421 1.67 9.77 -17.17
C LEU A 421 0.73 9.20 -18.24
N LEU A 422 1.06 9.44 -19.52
CA LEU A 422 0.28 8.90 -20.65
C LEU A 422 0.70 7.47 -21.00
N ASN A 423 2.01 7.24 -20.97
CA ASN A 423 2.63 5.97 -21.33
C ASN A 423 3.77 5.71 -20.38
N ILE A 424 3.90 4.44 -20.00
CA ILE A 424 5.06 3.96 -19.32
C ILE A 424 5.50 2.64 -19.92
N SER A 425 6.80 2.49 -20.13
CA SER A 425 7.41 1.34 -20.74
C SER A 425 8.68 0.95 -20.01
N THR A 426 8.94 -0.34 -19.89
CA THR A 426 10.19 -0.83 -19.32
C THR A 426 10.85 -1.83 -20.24
N ASN A 427 12.11 -1.61 -20.52
CA ASN A 427 12.97 -2.50 -21.27
C ASN A 427 14.03 -3.10 -20.35
N GLY A 428 14.21 -4.41 -20.45
CA GLY A 428 15.44 -5.07 -20.03
C GLY A 428 15.34 -6.58 -20.18
N PHE A 429 16.16 -7.31 -19.45
CA PHE A 429 16.29 -8.75 -19.67
C PHE A 429 15.12 -9.52 -19.04
N VAL A 430 14.44 -10.31 -19.87
CA VAL A 430 13.37 -11.23 -19.49
C VAL A 430 13.99 -12.61 -19.35
N ASP A 431 14.15 -13.05 -18.11
CA ASP A 431 14.62 -14.39 -17.79
C ASP A 431 13.46 -15.41 -17.78
N ARG A 432 13.71 -16.62 -17.24
CA ARG A 432 12.68 -17.67 -17.19
C ARG A 432 11.57 -17.40 -16.18
N ASP A 433 11.82 -16.56 -15.19
CA ASP A 433 10.81 -16.15 -14.21
C ASP A 433 9.95 -14.98 -14.77
N GLY A 434 10.43 -14.34 -15.84
CA GLY A 434 9.77 -13.26 -16.55
C GLY A 434 10.11 -11.88 -16.01
N ALA A 435 9.59 -10.86 -16.71
CA ALA A 435 9.62 -9.47 -16.25
C ALA A 435 8.22 -9.07 -15.77
N VAL A 436 8.15 -8.35 -14.65
CA VAL A 436 6.88 -7.97 -14.03
C VAL A 436 6.83 -6.46 -13.87
N ALA A 437 5.94 -5.81 -14.62
CA ALA A 437 5.63 -4.40 -14.45
C ALA A 437 4.36 -4.25 -13.60
N GLY A 438 4.51 -3.76 -12.37
CA GLY A 438 3.38 -3.27 -11.57
C GLY A 438 2.99 -1.88 -12.03
N PHE A 439 1.68 -1.61 -12.12
CA PHE A 439 1.17 -0.27 -12.43
C PHE A 439 -0.11 0.03 -11.65
N ILE A 440 -0.31 1.31 -11.37
CA ILE A 440 -1.46 1.82 -10.61
C ILE A 440 -2.36 2.62 -11.55
N VAL A 441 -3.63 2.23 -11.58
CA VAL A 441 -4.72 3.03 -12.16
C VAL A 441 -5.37 3.80 -11.00
N SER A 442 -5.25 5.13 -11.01
CA SER A 442 -5.89 6.03 -10.04
C SER A 442 -7.28 6.48 -10.54
N GLY A 443 -7.89 7.48 -9.90
CA GLY A 443 -9.19 8.05 -10.27
C GLY A 443 -10.40 7.26 -9.79
N LYS A 444 -11.60 7.62 -10.28
CA LYS A 444 -12.88 7.03 -9.84
C LYS A 444 -13.54 6.12 -10.87
N ASP A 445 -13.23 6.31 -12.15
CA ASP A 445 -13.85 5.59 -13.27
C ASP A 445 -12.90 4.57 -13.89
N SER A 446 -13.47 3.51 -14.47
CA SER A 446 -12.68 2.59 -15.29
C SER A 446 -12.15 3.28 -16.53
N ARG A 447 -10.90 2.98 -16.90
CA ARG A 447 -10.23 3.53 -18.08
C ARG A 447 -9.76 2.41 -19.00
N ARG A 448 -9.59 2.73 -20.29
CA ARG A 448 -9.11 1.81 -21.31
C ARG A 448 -7.59 1.94 -21.44
N TYR A 449 -6.90 0.81 -21.46
CA TYR A 449 -5.44 0.71 -21.59
C TYR A 449 -5.06 -0.22 -22.72
N VAL A 450 -3.95 0.07 -23.40
CA VAL A 450 -3.26 -0.88 -24.26
C VAL A 450 -2.01 -1.35 -23.53
N ILE A 451 -1.91 -2.66 -23.34
CA ILE A 451 -0.78 -3.32 -22.68
C ILE A 451 -0.06 -4.16 -23.74
N MET A 452 1.23 -3.93 -23.92
CA MET A 452 2.08 -4.64 -24.89
C MET A 452 3.25 -5.34 -24.21
N GLY A 453 3.60 -6.51 -24.73
CA GLY A 453 4.79 -7.28 -24.41
C GLY A 453 5.51 -7.65 -25.70
N GLU A 454 6.67 -7.05 -25.93
CA GLU A 454 7.40 -7.17 -27.21
C GLU A 454 8.78 -7.78 -27.03
N GLY A 455 9.20 -8.58 -28.01
CA GLY A 455 10.56 -9.09 -28.10
C GLY A 455 11.48 -8.05 -28.76
N LEU A 456 12.57 -7.66 -28.08
CA LEU A 456 13.56 -6.75 -28.65
C LEU A 456 14.79 -7.50 -29.16
N GLU A 457 15.35 -8.38 -28.32
CA GLU A 457 16.56 -9.14 -28.63
C GLU A 457 16.43 -10.56 -28.09
N SER A 458 16.37 -11.56 -28.97
CA SER A 458 16.32 -12.99 -28.63
C SER A 458 15.08 -13.47 -27.87
N LEU A 459 14.26 -12.58 -27.29
CA LEU A 459 12.97 -12.94 -26.71
C LEU A 459 11.97 -13.26 -27.82
N ALA A 460 11.86 -14.55 -28.16
CA ALA A 460 10.96 -15.01 -29.21
C ALA A 460 9.55 -15.29 -28.65
N ASP A 461 8.52 -14.95 -29.44
CA ASP A 461 7.10 -15.23 -29.16
C ASP A 461 6.72 -14.80 -27.72
N PRO A 462 6.82 -13.51 -27.38
CA PRO A 462 6.48 -13.01 -26.06
C PRO A 462 4.98 -13.22 -25.74
N VAL A 463 4.69 -13.46 -24.48
CA VAL A 463 3.35 -13.58 -23.90
C VAL A 463 3.20 -12.51 -22.84
N ILE A 464 2.08 -11.78 -22.87
CA ILE A 464 1.71 -10.82 -21.83
C ILE A 464 0.51 -11.36 -21.05
N GLU A 465 0.55 -11.25 -19.73
CA GLU A 465 -0.59 -11.53 -18.84
C GLU A 465 -0.80 -10.35 -17.90
N VAL A 466 -2.06 -9.95 -17.74
CA VAL A 466 -2.48 -8.83 -16.88
C VAL A 466 -3.25 -9.41 -15.71
N THR A 467 -2.75 -9.22 -14.49
CA THR A 467 -3.29 -9.84 -13.28
C THR A 467 -3.50 -8.85 -12.16
N SER A 468 -4.29 -9.24 -11.17
CA SER A 468 -4.28 -8.61 -9.84
C SER A 468 -2.93 -8.82 -9.17
N LEU A 469 -2.58 -7.96 -8.22
CA LEU A 469 -1.30 -8.07 -7.49
C LEU A 469 -1.09 -9.46 -6.84
N ASP A 470 -2.15 -10.07 -6.32
CA ASP A 470 -2.13 -11.42 -5.72
C ASP A 470 -2.15 -12.56 -6.76
N ARG A 471 -2.16 -12.22 -8.05
CA ARG A 471 -2.25 -13.12 -9.22
C ARG A 471 -3.44 -14.07 -9.20
N ARG A 472 -4.48 -13.81 -8.39
CA ARG A 472 -5.69 -14.64 -8.33
C ARG A 472 -6.67 -14.34 -9.45
N GLN A 473 -6.65 -13.11 -9.95
CA GLN A 473 -7.49 -12.68 -11.06
C GLN A 473 -6.62 -12.38 -12.28
N ILE A 474 -6.91 -13.05 -13.39
CA ILE A 474 -6.37 -12.71 -14.71
C ILE A 474 -7.41 -11.84 -15.41
N PHE A 475 -7.02 -10.63 -15.75
CA PHE A 475 -7.84 -9.66 -16.47
C PHE A 475 -7.74 -9.84 -17.99
N GLY A 476 -6.56 -10.24 -18.48
CA GLY A 476 -6.35 -10.55 -19.89
C GLY A 476 -4.99 -11.19 -20.14
N SER A 477 -4.86 -11.94 -21.22
CA SER A 477 -3.58 -12.47 -21.69
C SER A 477 -3.57 -12.51 -23.21
N ASN A 478 -2.39 -12.34 -23.79
CA ASN A 478 -2.19 -12.50 -25.22
C ASN A 478 -0.75 -12.89 -25.56
N ASP A 479 -0.56 -13.60 -26.66
CA ASP A 479 0.75 -13.94 -27.24
C ASP A 479 0.91 -13.51 -28.71
N ASN A 480 -0.19 -13.11 -29.39
CA ASN A 480 -0.16 -12.63 -30.77
C ASN A 480 -1.19 -11.51 -30.95
N TRP A 481 -0.75 -10.26 -31.02
CA TRP A 481 -1.64 -9.10 -31.01
C TRP A 481 -2.66 -9.06 -32.14
N ARG A 482 -2.34 -9.61 -33.32
CA ARG A 482 -3.23 -9.60 -34.49
C ARG A 482 -4.43 -10.53 -34.36
N ASP A 483 -4.28 -11.58 -33.56
CA ASP A 483 -5.30 -12.61 -33.41
C ASP A 483 -6.23 -12.32 -32.23
N HIS A 484 -5.89 -11.31 -31.42
CA HIS A 484 -6.68 -10.90 -30.28
C HIS A 484 -7.91 -10.10 -30.71
N ALA A 485 -9.03 -10.24 -29.99
CA ALA A 485 -10.29 -9.56 -30.29
C ALA A 485 -10.19 -8.02 -30.28
N THR A 486 -9.15 -7.48 -29.64
CA THR A 486 -8.89 -6.04 -29.54
C THR A 486 -7.76 -5.58 -30.47
N ALA A 487 -7.38 -6.36 -31.50
CA ALA A 487 -6.29 -6.02 -32.42
C ALA A 487 -6.46 -4.64 -33.07
N ASP A 488 -7.70 -4.29 -33.43
CA ASP A 488 -8.03 -2.99 -34.03
C ASP A 488 -7.84 -1.81 -33.06
N GLU A 489 -7.96 -2.04 -31.74
CA GLU A 489 -7.71 -1.04 -30.69
C GLU A 489 -6.23 -0.92 -30.31
N VAL A 490 -5.51 -2.05 -30.35
CA VAL A 490 -4.05 -2.10 -30.16
C VAL A 490 -3.35 -1.29 -31.27
N LEU A 491 -3.97 -1.21 -32.44
CA LEU A 491 -3.64 -0.24 -33.48
C LEU A 491 -4.07 1.18 -33.06
N SER A 492 -3.48 1.70 -31.98
CA SER A 492 -3.61 3.11 -31.64
C SER A 492 -2.91 3.97 -32.70
N LYS A 493 -3.25 5.27 -32.78
CA LYS A 493 -2.65 6.19 -33.77
C LYS A 493 -1.14 6.40 -33.58
N ASP A 494 -0.57 5.99 -32.44
CA ASP A 494 0.77 6.40 -32.01
C ASP A 494 1.81 5.28 -32.14
N ARG A 495 1.44 4.00 -31.99
CA ARG A 495 2.39 2.87 -32.15
C ARG A 495 1.70 1.50 -32.28
N ALA A 496 2.20 0.67 -33.19
CA ALA A 496 1.85 -0.75 -33.28
C ALA A 496 3.00 -1.64 -32.76
N PRO A 497 2.73 -2.87 -32.28
CA PRO A 497 3.78 -3.82 -31.92
C PRO A 497 4.72 -4.11 -33.11
N ARG A 498 6.01 -4.33 -32.81
CA ARG A 498 7.09 -4.43 -33.81
C ARG A 498 7.00 -5.67 -34.69
N SER A 499 6.53 -6.77 -34.12
CA SER A 499 6.39 -8.08 -34.76
C SER A 499 4.94 -8.53 -34.74
N THR A 500 4.58 -9.42 -35.66
CA THR A 500 3.27 -10.09 -35.61
C THR A 500 3.16 -11.10 -34.48
N GLN A 501 4.31 -11.54 -33.95
CA GLN A 501 4.42 -12.46 -32.81
C GLN A 501 4.50 -11.73 -31.46
N ASP A 502 4.41 -10.40 -31.44
CA ASP A 502 4.39 -9.67 -30.18
C ASP A 502 3.02 -9.80 -29.51
N ALA A 503 3.00 -9.76 -28.19
CA ALA A 503 1.80 -9.76 -27.39
C ALA A 503 1.26 -8.33 -27.21
N ALA A 504 -0.03 -8.13 -27.42
CA ALA A 504 -0.70 -6.90 -26.96
C ALA A 504 -2.21 -7.07 -26.84
N LEU A 505 -2.82 -6.39 -25.89
CA LEU A 505 -4.27 -6.39 -25.69
C LEU A 505 -4.74 -5.03 -25.21
N ALA A 506 -5.98 -4.68 -25.56
CA ALA A 506 -6.67 -3.53 -24.98
C ALA A 506 -7.60 -4.01 -23.86
N ILE A 507 -7.59 -3.33 -22.73
CA ILE A 507 -8.35 -3.74 -21.55
C ILE A 507 -8.90 -2.56 -20.78
N THR A 508 -10.11 -2.73 -20.24
CA THR A 508 -10.72 -1.75 -19.35
C THR A 508 -10.41 -2.14 -17.91
N LEU A 509 -9.76 -1.27 -17.18
CA LEU A 509 -9.35 -1.50 -15.79
C LEU A 509 -10.03 -0.46 -14.90
N GLN A 510 -10.52 -0.93 -13.75
CA GLN A 510 -10.98 -0.05 -12.67
C GLN A 510 -9.78 0.55 -11.95
N PRO A 511 -9.96 1.62 -11.15
CA PRO A 511 -8.91 2.07 -10.23
C PRO A 511 -8.43 0.92 -9.34
N GLY A 512 -7.11 0.71 -9.29
CA GLY A 512 -6.49 -0.44 -8.64
C GLY A 512 -5.04 -0.69 -9.08
N VAL A 513 -4.43 -1.73 -8.49
CA VAL A 513 -3.04 -2.15 -8.77
C VAL A 513 -3.03 -3.42 -9.61
N TYR A 514 -2.25 -3.40 -10.68
CA TYR A 514 -2.19 -4.47 -11.67
C TYR A 514 -0.75 -4.86 -11.95
N LEU A 515 -0.56 -6.12 -12.35
CA LEU A 515 0.71 -6.62 -12.86
C LEU A 515 0.57 -6.94 -14.34
N ALA A 516 1.44 -6.40 -15.17
CA ALA A 516 1.71 -6.89 -16.52
C ALA A 516 2.96 -7.78 -16.48
N ILE A 517 2.77 -9.07 -16.77
CA ILE A 517 3.81 -10.10 -16.70
C ILE A 517 4.19 -10.48 -18.13
N LEU A 518 5.45 -10.21 -18.50
CA LEU A 518 6.02 -10.56 -19.79
C LEU A 518 6.92 -11.79 -19.67
N GLN A 519 6.65 -12.78 -20.50
CA GLN A 519 7.42 -14.02 -20.59
C GLN A 519 7.68 -14.39 -22.04
N GLY A 520 8.78 -15.06 -22.33
CA GLY A 520 8.96 -15.71 -23.63
C GLY A 520 8.28 -17.08 -23.63
N LYS A 521 7.55 -17.41 -24.69
CA LYS A 521 6.88 -18.71 -24.81
C LYS A 521 7.88 -19.86 -24.72
N ASN A 522 7.46 -20.95 -24.09
CA ASN A 522 8.32 -22.11 -23.81
C ASN A 522 9.60 -21.78 -23.01
N GLY A 523 9.57 -20.71 -22.20
CA GLY A 523 10.71 -20.28 -21.38
C GLY A 523 11.82 -19.62 -22.19
N ALA A 524 11.50 -19.05 -23.36
CA ALA A 524 12.44 -18.22 -24.10
C ALA A 524 12.85 -17.00 -23.26
N THR A 525 14.12 -16.63 -23.34
CA THR A 525 14.71 -15.52 -22.60
C THR A 525 15.35 -14.54 -23.56
N GLY A 526 15.41 -13.27 -23.19
CA GLY A 526 16.01 -12.23 -24.00
C GLY A 526 15.54 -10.85 -23.57
N ARG A 527 15.94 -9.79 -24.28
CA ARG A 527 15.47 -8.44 -23.95
C ARG A 527 14.05 -8.26 -24.47
N GLY A 528 13.18 -7.78 -23.58
CA GLY A 528 11.78 -7.53 -23.87
C GLY A 528 11.36 -6.14 -23.42
N LEU A 529 10.25 -5.67 -23.97
CA LEU A 529 9.63 -4.39 -23.63
C LEU A 529 8.22 -4.65 -23.12
N ILE A 530 7.94 -4.19 -21.91
CA ILE A 530 6.57 -4.05 -21.40
C ILE A 530 6.16 -2.61 -21.60
N SER A 531 4.94 -2.36 -22.09
CA SER A 531 4.38 -1.01 -22.09
C SER A 531 2.91 -1.01 -21.69
N VAL A 532 2.53 0.01 -20.92
CA VAL A 532 1.17 0.30 -20.52
C VAL A 532 0.87 1.71 -21.00
N THR A 533 -0.15 1.83 -21.85
CA THR A 533 -0.54 3.10 -22.45
C THR A 533 -1.99 3.36 -22.14
N GLU A 534 -2.29 4.51 -21.57
CA GLU A 534 -3.67 4.97 -21.46
C GLU A 534 -4.21 5.30 -22.85
N VAL A 535 -5.39 4.77 -23.20
CA VAL A 535 -6.08 5.16 -24.43
C VAL A 535 -6.86 6.43 -24.13
N GLY A 536 -6.39 7.55 -24.68
CA GLY A 536 -7.13 8.82 -24.62
C GLY A 536 -8.50 8.71 -25.29
N ASP A 537 -9.42 9.61 -24.92
CA ASP A 537 -10.74 9.74 -25.55
C ASP A 537 -10.65 10.14 -27.04
#